data_AF-A0A2V2D1V6-F1
#
_entry.id   AF-A0A2V2D1V6-F1
#
_cell.length_a   1.000
_cell.length_b   1.000
_cell.length_c   1.000
_cell.angle_alpha   90.00
_cell.angle_beta   90.00
_cell.angle_gamma   90.00
#
_symmetry.space_group_name_H-M   'P 1'
#
loop_
_entity.id
_entity.type
_entity.pdbx_description
1 polymer ?
#
loop_
_entity_poly.entity_id
_entity_poly.type
_entity_poly.pdbx_seq_one_letter_code
_entity_poly.pdbx_strand_id
1 'polypeptide(L)'
;RYEYLSLANRIYRNALCYAQRMNGGFGCDTCVTAPDQKLLHPHAGGLSEAFWCCTMRGAEGLSYLGQNALFYSETENGSVETIYINLLEDFDAEPDAYELHVRAAYPEQGGVSIRFFNKTAKAVNLIVYNPVKGSPLTYSAEPGASLFRPEITVSPVYDGKRLWFGDLILGIKGICKGHEIDAPSLKQLEYLGAGKYKYRGTEYFLEPLGDMADLEYEETAKESRQILF
;
A
#
# COMPACT_ATOMS: atom_id res chain seq x y z
N ARG A 1 -11.24 -15.56 3.17
CA ARG A 1 -12.07 -14.32 3.10
C ARG A 1 -11.23 -13.02 3.16
N TYR A 2 -9.93 -13.08 3.49
CA TYR A 2 -9.01 -11.93 3.58
C TYR A 2 -8.50 -11.42 2.22
N GLU A 3 -8.73 -12.18 1.15
CA GLU A 3 -8.29 -11.88 -0.21
C GLU A 3 -8.87 -10.56 -0.73
N TYR A 4 -10.10 -10.20 -0.34
CA TYR A 4 -10.70 -8.92 -0.71
C TYR A 4 -9.98 -7.73 -0.07
N LEU A 5 -9.61 -7.85 1.21
CA LEU A 5 -8.88 -6.80 1.92
C LEU A 5 -7.46 -6.63 1.36
N SER A 6 -6.79 -7.75 1.05
CA SER A 6 -5.48 -7.70 0.39
C SER A 6 -5.59 -7.10 -1.02
N LEU A 7 -6.62 -7.47 -1.79
CA LEU A 7 -6.86 -6.86 -3.10
C LEU A 7 -7.12 -5.34 -2.98
N ALA A 8 -7.91 -4.90 -2.00
CA ALA A 8 -8.17 -3.48 -1.76
C ALA A 8 -6.89 -2.72 -1.42
N ASN A 9 -6.04 -3.25 -0.52
CA ASN A 9 -4.73 -2.67 -0.19
C ASN A 9 -3.81 -2.60 -1.41
N ARG A 10 -3.81 -3.65 -2.26
CA ARG A 10 -3.03 -3.65 -3.51
C ARG A 10 -3.53 -2.63 -4.53
N ILE A 11 -4.85 -2.47 -4.68
CA ILE A 11 -5.43 -1.45 -5.56
C ILE A 11 -5.03 -0.06 -5.06
N TYR A 12 -5.19 0.20 -3.75
CA TYR A 12 -4.79 1.46 -3.16
C TYR A 12 -3.32 1.78 -3.44
N ARG A 13 -2.41 0.89 -3.05
CA ARG A 13 -0.97 1.18 -3.09
C ARG A 13 -0.36 1.21 -4.48
N ASN A 14 -0.88 0.42 -5.42
CA ASN A 14 -0.26 0.27 -6.75
C ASN A 14 -1.00 1.00 -7.87
N ALA A 15 -2.31 1.23 -7.72
CA ALA A 15 -3.10 1.92 -8.73
C ALA A 15 -3.41 3.35 -8.28
N LEU A 16 -4.00 3.54 -7.09
CA LEU A 16 -4.42 4.87 -6.65
C LEU A 16 -3.21 5.76 -6.28
N CYS A 17 -2.29 5.28 -5.45
CA CYS A 17 -1.09 6.06 -5.08
C CYS A 17 -0.21 6.41 -6.29
N TYR A 18 -0.08 5.50 -7.27
CA TYR A 18 0.65 5.80 -8.51
C TYR A 18 -0.11 6.81 -9.39
N ALA A 19 -1.43 6.71 -9.49
CA ALA A 19 -2.20 7.59 -10.36
C ALA A 19 -2.38 9.01 -9.79
N GLN A 20 -2.27 9.19 -8.47
CA GLN A 20 -2.38 10.48 -7.81
C GLN A 20 -1.20 11.39 -8.17
N ARG A 21 -1.49 12.67 -8.39
CA ARG A 21 -0.52 13.73 -8.67
C ARG A 21 -0.40 14.68 -7.48
N MET A 22 0.66 15.48 -7.46
CA MET A 22 0.91 16.47 -6.40
C MET A 22 -0.23 17.47 -6.17
N ASN A 23 -1.02 17.77 -7.21
CA ASN A 23 -2.16 18.68 -7.12
C ASN A 23 -3.45 18.01 -6.61
N GLY A 24 -3.40 16.72 -6.25
CA GLY A 24 -4.55 15.90 -5.88
C GLY A 24 -5.33 15.33 -7.07
N GLY A 25 -4.96 15.69 -8.30
CA GLY A 25 -5.51 15.13 -9.53
C GLY A 25 -5.11 13.67 -9.74
N PHE A 26 -5.81 12.98 -10.65
CA PHE A 26 -5.44 11.64 -11.08
C PHE A 26 -5.14 11.61 -12.58
N GLY A 27 -4.02 11.02 -12.95
CA GLY A 27 -3.52 11.02 -14.32
C GLY A 27 -4.08 9.95 -15.24
N CYS A 28 -3.85 10.13 -16.53
CA CYS A 28 -4.07 9.11 -17.56
C CYS A 28 -2.79 8.27 -17.71
N ASP A 29 -2.58 7.28 -16.85
CA ASP A 29 -1.45 6.37 -16.97
C ASP A 29 -1.69 5.27 -18.01
N THR A 30 -0.63 4.77 -18.63
CA THR A 30 -0.71 3.58 -19.47
C THR A 30 -0.96 2.34 -18.63
N CYS A 31 -1.92 1.51 -19.02
CA CYS A 31 -2.09 0.20 -18.40
C CYS A 31 -1.07 -0.78 -18.99
N VAL A 32 -0.23 -1.33 -18.13
CA VAL A 32 0.78 -2.35 -18.46
C VAL A 32 0.20 -3.77 -18.59
N THR A 33 -1.08 -3.88 -18.96
CA THR A 33 -1.78 -5.17 -19.10
C THR A 33 -1.68 -5.76 -20.50
N ALA A 34 -1.13 -5.03 -21.48
CA ALA A 34 -0.91 -5.52 -22.84
C ALA A 34 0.42 -6.30 -22.93
N PRO A 35 0.51 -7.40 -23.72
CA PRO A 35 1.69 -8.26 -23.77
C PRO A 35 3.02 -7.57 -24.13
N ASP A 36 2.93 -6.44 -24.84
CA ASP A 36 4.05 -5.62 -25.32
C ASP A 36 4.26 -4.33 -24.51
N GLN A 37 3.38 -4.03 -23.54
CA GLN A 37 3.46 -2.82 -22.71
C GLN A 37 3.95 -3.16 -21.30
N LYS A 38 5.27 -3.14 -21.12
CA LYS A 38 5.92 -3.33 -19.80
C LYS A 38 6.19 -2.02 -19.06
N LEU A 39 5.98 -0.89 -19.73
CA LEU A 39 6.28 0.43 -19.19
C LEU A 39 5.00 1.12 -18.73
N LEU A 40 4.96 1.43 -17.44
CA LEU A 40 3.98 2.28 -16.81
C LEU A 40 4.47 3.72 -16.90
N HIS A 41 3.73 4.57 -17.59
CA HIS A 41 4.06 5.99 -17.77
C HIS A 41 2.78 6.80 -18.06
N PRO A 42 2.79 8.13 -17.87
CA PRO A 42 1.69 8.98 -18.32
C PRO A 42 1.46 8.85 -19.84
N HIS A 43 0.21 8.81 -20.28
CA HIS A 43 -0.19 8.46 -21.64
C HIS A 43 0.31 9.44 -22.72
N ALA A 44 0.38 10.74 -22.42
CA ALA A 44 0.94 11.73 -23.34
C ALA A 44 1.55 12.94 -22.59
N GLY A 45 2.58 13.54 -23.18
CA GLY A 45 3.15 14.79 -22.67
C GLY A 45 2.08 15.88 -22.58
N GLY A 46 1.80 16.37 -21.37
CA GLY A 46 0.77 17.37 -21.10
C GLY A 46 -0.57 16.82 -20.60
N LEU A 47 -0.78 15.50 -20.59
CA LEU A 47 -1.94 14.84 -19.95
C LEU A 47 -1.54 14.24 -18.59
N SER A 48 -0.93 15.05 -17.73
CA SER A 48 -0.55 14.65 -16.37
C SER A 48 -1.76 14.38 -15.47
N GLU A 49 -2.91 14.98 -15.79
CA GLU A 49 -4.19 14.82 -15.09
C GLU A 49 -5.34 14.62 -16.09
N ALA A 50 -6.29 13.74 -15.77
CA ALA A 50 -7.54 13.62 -16.50
C ALA A 50 -8.58 14.60 -15.92
N PHE A 51 -9.05 15.54 -16.74
CA PHE A 51 -10.14 16.43 -16.32
C PHE A 51 -11.43 15.62 -16.09
N TRP A 52 -11.86 15.55 -14.83
CA TRP A 52 -13.10 14.93 -14.32
C TRP A 52 -13.06 13.45 -13.92
N CYS A 53 -13.13 12.52 -14.88
CA CYS A 53 -13.57 11.16 -14.53
C CYS A 53 -12.57 10.43 -13.62
N CYS A 54 -11.27 10.48 -13.93
CA CYS A 54 -10.26 9.82 -13.09
C CYS A 54 -10.08 10.56 -11.76
N THR A 55 -10.02 11.90 -11.76
CA THR A 55 -9.86 12.67 -10.51
C THR A 55 -11.01 12.45 -9.54
N MET A 56 -12.27 12.48 -10.00
CA MET A 56 -13.42 12.22 -9.14
C MET A 56 -13.45 10.78 -8.62
N ARG A 57 -13.16 9.79 -9.48
CA ARG A 57 -13.14 8.37 -9.07
C ARG A 57 -11.96 8.02 -8.18
N GLY A 58 -10.81 8.64 -8.40
CA GLY A 58 -9.65 8.55 -7.53
C GLY A 58 -9.95 9.11 -6.15
N ALA A 59 -10.57 10.29 -6.08
CA ALA A 59 -11.02 10.90 -4.82
C ALA A 59 -12.07 10.03 -4.10
N GLU A 60 -13.06 9.49 -4.81
CA GLU A 60 -14.05 8.56 -4.25
C GLU A 60 -13.37 7.30 -3.68
N GLY A 61 -12.41 6.72 -4.42
CA GLY A 61 -11.64 5.57 -3.99
C GLY A 61 -10.81 5.83 -2.72
N LEU A 62 -10.13 6.97 -2.64
CA LEU A 62 -9.38 7.38 -1.44
C LEU A 62 -10.30 7.66 -0.26
N SER A 63 -11.44 8.32 -0.48
CA SER A 63 -12.44 8.55 0.56
C SER A 63 -13.00 7.23 1.08
N TYR A 64 -13.29 6.27 0.20
CA TYR A 64 -13.76 4.96 0.60
C TYR A 64 -12.69 4.23 1.42
N LEU A 65 -11.43 4.27 1.01
CA LEU A 65 -10.35 3.70 1.80
C LEU A 65 -10.28 4.31 3.22
N GLY A 66 -10.32 5.63 3.34
CA GLY A 66 -10.29 6.32 4.64
C GLY A 66 -11.45 5.92 5.55
N GLN A 67 -12.66 5.82 5.00
CA GLN A 67 -13.85 5.37 5.73
C GLN A 67 -13.80 3.89 6.15
N ASN A 68 -13.00 3.08 5.46
CA ASN A 68 -12.93 1.63 5.64
C ASN A 68 -11.57 1.19 6.25
N ALA A 69 -10.74 2.13 6.70
CA ALA A 69 -9.47 1.87 7.37
C ALA A 69 -9.67 1.12 8.70
N LEU A 70 -10.85 1.30 9.31
CA LEU A 70 -11.25 0.71 10.57
C LEU A 70 -12.72 0.26 10.52
N PHE A 71 -13.03 -0.91 11.06
CA PHE A 71 -14.40 -1.28 11.43
C PHE A 71 -14.43 -1.88 12.81
N TYR A 72 -15.63 -2.03 13.36
CA TYR A 72 -15.83 -2.82 14.56
C TYR A 72 -17.10 -3.67 14.45
N SER A 73 -17.13 -4.77 15.19
CA SER A 73 -18.34 -5.55 15.46
C SER A 73 -18.79 -5.32 16.89
N GLU A 74 -20.09 -5.46 17.11
CA GLU A 74 -20.71 -5.40 18.42
C GLU A 74 -21.25 -6.78 18.80
N THR A 75 -21.26 -7.07 20.10
CA THR A 75 -22.05 -8.16 20.65
C THR A 75 -23.56 -7.86 20.56
N GLU A 76 -24.42 -8.86 20.82
CA GLU A 76 -25.88 -8.69 20.82
C GLU A 76 -26.39 -7.55 21.72
N ASN A 77 -25.62 -7.16 22.74
CA ASN A 77 -25.99 -6.09 23.67
C ASN A 77 -25.45 -4.70 23.26
N GLY A 78 -24.84 -4.58 22.08
CA GLY A 78 -24.28 -3.33 21.54
C GLY A 78 -22.87 -2.98 22.03
N SER A 79 -22.23 -3.83 22.85
CA SER A 79 -20.83 -3.60 23.26
C SER A 79 -19.86 -3.97 22.14
N VAL A 80 -18.88 -3.11 21.85
CA VAL A 80 -17.78 -3.40 20.91
C VAL A 80 -17.09 -4.71 21.32
N GLU A 81 -16.97 -5.64 20.36
CA GLU A 81 -16.38 -6.96 20.56
C GLU A 81 -15.05 -7.09 19.82
N THR A 82 -15.02 -6.67 18.56
CA THR A 82 -13.86 -6.81 17.68
C THR A 82 -13.65 -5.53 16.90
N ILE A 83 -12.41 -5.10 16.74
CA ILE A 83 -12.00 -3.97 15.90
C ILE A 83 -11.09 -4.51 14.80
N TYR A 84 -11.41 -4.17 13.56
CA TYR A 84 -10.69 -4.55 12.36
C TYR A 84 -9.86 -3.37 11.87
N ILE A 85 -8.54 -3.47 11.98
CA ILE A 85 -7.56 -2.49 11.48
C ILE A 85 -7.13 -2.95 10.10
N ASN A 86 -7.72 -2.35 9.07
CA ASN A 86 -7.64 -2.82 7.69
C ASN A 86 -6.50 -2.21 6.88
N LEU A 87 -5.94 -1.12 7.38
CA LEU A 87 -4.93 -0.34 6.71
C LEU A 87 -3.75 -0.11 7.66
N LEU A 88 -2.55 -0.27 7.14
CA LEU A 88 -1.31 0.03 7.86
C LEU A 88 -0.80 1.39 7.38
N GLU A 89 -1.45 2.44 7.87
CA GLU A 89 -1.13 3.85 7.65
C GLU A 89 -1.29 4.59 8.98
N ASP A 90 -0.80 5.82 9.04
CA ASP A 90 -0.98 6.68 10.21
C ASP A 90 -2.42 7.19 10.30
N PHE A 91 -3.14 6.79 11.36
CA PHE A 91 -4.46 7.34 11.65
C PHE A 91 -4.84 7.21 13.13
N ASP A 92 -5.84 7.99 13.52
CA ASP A 92 -6.40 8.03 14.87
C ASP A 92 -7.92 7.80 14.80
N ALA A 93 -8.47 7.12 15.80
CA ALA A 93 -9.90 6.93 15.97
C ALA A 93 -10.27 6.96 17.46
N GLU A 94 -11.23 7.81 17.83
CA GLU A 94 -11.62 8.02 19.23
C GLU A 94 -13.15 7.88 19.47
N PRO A 95 -13.77 6.72 19.19
CA PRO A 95 -15.14 6.48 19.62
C PRO A 95 -15.30 6.45 21.15
N ASP A 96 -16.53 6.51 21.64
CA ASP A 96 -16.82 6.46 23.08
C ASP A 96 -16.29 5.16 23.75
N ALA A 97 -16.26 4.06 23.00
CA ALA A 97 -15.84 2.75 23.48
C ALA A 97 -14.32 2.53 23.50
N TYR A 98 -13.53 3.32 22.76
CA TYR A 98 -12.08 3.14 22.68
C TYR A 98 -11.34 4.35 22.09
N GLU A 99 -10.03 4.43 22.35
CA GLU A 99 -9.11 5.28 21.59
C GLU A 99 -8.08 4.40 20.89
N LEU A 100 -7.80 4.69 19.62
CA LEU A 100 -6.88 3.95 18.78
C LEU A 100 -5.95 4.93 18.06
N HIS A 101 -4.65 4.70 18.17
CA HIS A 101 -3.64 5.38 17.39
C HIS A 101 -2.78 4.35 16.66
N VAL A 102 -2.86 4.33 15.33
CA VAL A 102 -2.02 3.51 14.48
C VAL A 102 -0.91 4.40 13.94
N ARG A 103 0.35 3.99 14.14
CA ARG A 103 1.50 4.58 13.46
C ARG A 103 2.23 3.49 12.71
N ALA A 104 2.36 3.63 11.41
CA ALA A 104 2.85 2.60 10.51
C ALA A 104 3.85 3.19 9.52
N ALA A 105 5.12 2.88 9.70
CA ALA A 105 6.14 3.14 8.70
C ALA A 105 6.16 2.03 7.62
N TYR A 106 5.01 1.53 7.18
CA TYR A 106 4.98 0.52 6.11
C TYR A 106 5.38 1.19 4.79
N PRO A 107 6.36 0.66 4.03
CA PRO A 107 6.79 -0.74 4.02
C PRO A 107 8.08 -1.07 4.79
N GLU A 108 8.57 -0.18 5.65
CA GLU A 108 9.69 -0.46 6.55
C GLU A 108 9.35 -1.62 7.50
N GLN A 109 10.30 -2.54 7.67
CA GLN A 109 10.11 -3.74 8.50
C GLN A 109 9.93 -3.35 9.98
N GLY A 110 8.93 -3.94 10.64
CA GLY A 110 8.67 -3.71 12.07
C GLY A 110 8.20 -2.29 12.43
N GLY A 111 7.86 -1.46 11.43
CA GLY A 111 7.51 -0.05 11.62
C GLY A 111 6.09 0.22 12.13
N VAL A 112 5.35 -0.78 12.60
CA VAL A 112 3.95 -0.61 13.02
C VAL A 112 3.82 -0.62 14.55
N SER A 113 3.15 0.40 15.08
CA SER A 113 2.76 0.50 16.47
C SER A 113 1.29 0.88 16.58
N ILE A 114 0.59 0.20 17.49
CA ILE A 114 -0.83 0.39 17.74
C ILE A 114 -1.00 0.68 19.22
N ARG A 115 -1.30 1.93 19.56
CA ARG A 115 -1.72 2.30 20.91
C ARG A 115 -3.24 2.20 20.97
N PHE A 116 -3.74 1.46 21.94
CA PHE A 116 -5.16 1.23 22.09
C PHE A 116 -5.56 1.42 23.55
N PHE A 117 -6.60 2.22 23.79
CA PHE A 117 -7.22 2.40 25.09
C PHE A 117 -8.62 1.84 25.05
N ASN A 118 -8.82 0.69 25.69
CA ASN A 118 -10.11 0.04 25.78
C ASN A 118 -10.94 0.68 26.91
N LYS A 119 -12.03 1.38 26.57
CA LYS A 119 -12.96 2.00 27.54
C LYS A 119 -14.12 1.08 27.91
N THR A 120 -14.19 -0.11 27.33
CA THR A 120 -15.25 -1.08 27.63
C THR A 120 -14.95 -1.86 28.91
N ALA A 121 -15.95 -2.56 29.44
CA ALA A 121 -15.81 -3.37 30.65
C ALA A 121 -15.19 -4.77 30.39
N LYS A 122 -14.95 -5.14 29.13
CA LYS A 122 -14.47 -6.48 28.73
C LYS A 122 -13.30 -6.35 27.77
N ALA A 123 -12.61 -7.46 27.52
CA ALA A 123 -11.60 -7.50 26.47
C ALA A 123 -12.23 -7.26 25.09
N VAL A 124 -11.52 -6.53 24.24
CA VAL A 124 -11.86 -6.29 22.83
C VAL A 124 -10.80 -6.95 21.95
N ASN A 125 -11.24 -7.67 20.91
CA ASN A 125 -10.33 -8.27 19.94
C ASN A 125 -9.85 -7.21 18.93
N LEU A 126 -8.56 -7.20 18.61
CA LEU A 126 -8.02 -6.42 17.51
C LEU A 126 -7.58 -7.36 16.39
N ILE A 127 -8.13 -7.18 15.20
CA ILE A 127 -7.78 -7.92 13.99
C ILE A 127 -7.06 -6.97 13.05
N VAL A 128 -5.76 -7.17 12.88
CA VAL A 128 -4.86 -6.28 12.15
C VAL A 128 -4.47 -6.89 10.81
N TYR A 129 -4.57 -6.09 9.75
CA TYR A 129 -4.17 -6.48 8.40
C TYR A 129 -2.71 -6.95 8.32
N ASN A 130 -2.45 -7.96 7.47
CA ASN A 130 -1.12 -8.53 7.25
C ASN A 130 -0.78 -8.55 5.73
N PRO A 131 0.23 -7.79 5.27
CA PRO A 131 0.52 -7.58 3.84
C PRO A 131 1.35 -8.69 3.16
N VAL A 132 1.90 -9.68 3.89
CA VAL A 132 2.94 -10.61 3.34
C VAL A 132 2.39 -11.98 2.92
N LYS A 133 1.06 -12.15 2.95
CA LYS A 133 0.28 -13.42 2.93
C LYS A 133 0.10 -14.04 4.31
N GLY A 134 -1.16 -14.33 4.63
CA GLY A 134 -1.55 -15.00 5.86
C GLY A 134 -2.94 -14.58 6.32
N SER A 135 -3.39 -15.16 7.42
CA SER A 135 -4.50 -14.61 8.19
C SER A 135 -4.08 -13.27 8.82
N PRO A 136 -5.03 -12.38 9.12
CA PRO A 136 -4.80 -11.19 9.93
C PRO A 136 -4.14 -11.54 11.28
N LEU A 137 -3.38 -10.60 11.83
CA LEU A 137 -2.83 -10.70 13.17
C LEU A 137 -3.95 -10.43 14.18
N THR A 138 -4.04 -11.22 15.24
CA THR A 138 -5.11 -11.11 16.23
C THR A 138 -4.53 -10.83 17.60
N TYR A 139 -5.10 -9.85 18.31
CA TYR A 139 -4.76 -9.48 19.67
C TYR A 139 -6.01 -9.39 20.53
N SER A 140 -5.84 -9.56 21.84
CA SER A 140 -6.88 -9.26 22.84
C SER A 140 -6.41 -8.06 23.66
N ALA A 141 -7.26 -7.04 23.77
CA ALA A 141 -7.00 -5.85 24.56
C ALA A 141 -7.93 -5.80 25.77
N GLU A 142 -7.38 -6.01 26.96
CA GLU A 142 -8.10 -5.83 28.22
C GLU A 142 -8.50 -4.36 28.45
N PRO A 143 -9.50 -4.08 29.32
CA PRO A 143 -9.83 -2.71 29.72
C PRO A 143 -8.60 -1.90 30.13
N GLY A 144 -8.47 -0.67 29.62
CA GLY A 144 -7.32 0.21 29.82
C GLY A 144 -6.35 0.27 28.64
N ALA A 145 -5.12 0.73 28.91
CA ALA A 145 -4.12 1.03 27.88
C ALA A 145 -3.32 -0.21 27.47
N SER A 146 -3.16 -0.41 26.17
CA SER A 146 -2.34 -1.43 25.55
C SER A 146 -1.49 -0.85 24.41
N LEU A 147 -0.32 -1.45 24.18
CA LEU A 147 0.55 -1.13 23.05
C LEU A 147 0.92 -2.42 22.32
N PHE A 148 0.50 -2.52 21.07
CA PHE A 148 0.81 -3.64 20.19
C PHE A 148 1.86 -3.23 19.17
N ARG A 149 2.80 -4.14 18.88
CA ARG A 149 3.80 -3.99 17.81
C ARG A 149 3.68 -5.18 16.87
N PRO A 150 2.83 -5.09 15.83
CA PRO A 150 2.71 -6.14 14.83
C PRO A 150 4.07 -6.51 14.21
N GLU A 151 4.46 -7.78 14.33
CA GLU A 151 5.67 -8.31 13.71
C GLU A 151 5.41 -8.58 12.22
N ILE A 152 5.70 -7.58 11.38
CA ILE A 152 5.53 -7.67 9.94
C ILE A 152 6.90 -7.77 9.30
N THR A 153 7.24 -8.97 8.85
CA THR A 153 8.48 -9.24 8.10
C THR A 153 8.15 -9.35 6.62
N VAL A 154 8.51 -8.34 5.85
CA VAL A 154 8.29 -8.29 4.40
C VAL A 154 9.58 -8.70 3.68
N SER A 155 9.45 -9.59 2.70
CA SER A 155 10.53 -9.99 1.80
C SER A 155 10.05 -9.93 0.34
N PRO A 156 10.97 -9.77 -0.64
CA PRO A 156 10.56 -9.67 -2.03
C PRO A 156 10.11 -11.03 -2.55
N VAL A 157 8.99 -11.06 -3.28
CA VAL A 157 8.40 -12.27 -3.85
C VAL A 157 8.17 -12.07 -5.35
N TYR A 158 8.67 -12.99 -6.15
CA TYR A 158 8.35 -13.05 -7.58
C TYR A 158 7.20 -14.03 -7.80
N ASP A 159 6.06 -13.55 -8.33
CA ASP A 159 4.87 -14.39 -8.55
C ASP A 159 4.84 -15.08 -9.94
N GLY A 160 5.96 -15.02 -10.67
CA GLY A 160 6.06 -15.47 -12.05
C GLY A 160 5.71 -14.41 -13.08
N LYS A 161 5.19 -13.26 -12.63
CA LYS A 161 4.97 -12.07 -13.46
C LYS A 161 5.63 -10.86 -12.82
N ARG A 162 5.25 -10.55 -11.58
CA ARG A 162 5.61 -9.32 -10.87
C ARG A 162 6.50 -9.60 -9.68
N LEU A 163 7.35 -8.62 -9.38
CA LEU A 163 8.08 -8.56 -8.12
C LEU A 163 7.29 -7.75 -7.09
N TRP A 164 6.99 -8.38 -5.96
CA TRP A 164 6.22 -7.82 -4.86
C TRP A 164 7.11 -7.59 -3.64
N PHE A 165 6.82 -6.54 -2.86
CA PHE A 165 7.27 -6.33 -1.50
C PHE A 165 6.04 -6.05 -0.62
N GLY A 166 5.52 -7.12 0.00
CA GLY A 166 4.22 -7.07 0.67
C GLY A 166 3.11 -6.85 -0.36
N ASP A 167 2.37 -5.75 -0.21
CA ASP A 167 1.37 -5.30 -1.18
C ASP A 167 1.92 -4.38 -2.28
N LEU A 168 3.20 -4.03 -2.26
CA LEU A 168 3.79 -3.10 -3.23
C LEU A 168 4.37 -3.86 -4.41
N ILE A 169 4.03 -3.45 -5.63
CA ILE A 169 4.74 -3.83 -6.85
C ILE A 169 6.02 -3.00 -6.91
N LEU A 170 7.12 -3.67 -7.20
CA LEU A 170 8.40 -3.02 -7.42
C LEU A 170 8.59 -2.78 -8.92
N GLY A 171 8.85 -1.52 -9.29
CA GLY A 171 9.15 -1.10 -10.66
C GLY A 171 10.58 -0.55 -10.78
N ILE A 172 11.15 -0.61 -11.97
CA ILE A 172 12.45 0.01 -12.27
C ILE A 172 12.20 1.39 -12.84
N LYS A 173 12.76 2.43 -12.21
CA LYS A 173 12.64 3.82 -12.67
C LYS A 173 13.54 4.08 -13.89
N GLY A 174 12.98 4.67 -14.95
CA GLY A 174 13.68 5.11 -16.16
C GLY A 174 13.25 4.41 -17.46
N ILE A 175 13.79 4.90 -18.59
CA ILE A 175 13.51 4.37 -19.94
C ILE A 175 14.32 3.08 -20.13
N CYS A 176 13.70 1.93 -19.87
CA CYS A 176 14.31 0.62 -20.13
C CYS A 176 14.19 0.16 -21.59
N LYS A 177 13.73 0.99 -22.55
CA LYS A 177 13.55 0.55 -23.95
C LYS A 177 14.84 -0.05 -24.51
N GLY A 178 14.86 -1.38 -24.65
CA GLY A 178 16.01 -2.16 -25.15
C GLY A 178 16.92 -2.80 -24.09
N HIS A 179 16.69 -2.56 -22.78
CA HIS A 179 17.45 -3.15 -21.66
C HIS A 179 16.51 -3.67 -20.54
N GLU A 180 15.36 -4.21 -20.96
CA GLU A 180 14.33 -4.72 -20.06
C GLU A 180 14.83 -5.94 -19.27
N ILE A 181 14.49 -5.99 -17.98
CA ILE A 181 14.61 -7.24 -17.20
C ILE A 181 13.36 -8.08 -17.42
N ASP A 182 13.45 -9.11 -18.26
CA ASP A 182 12.32 -10.00 -18.57
C ASP A 182 12.07 -11.09 -17.51
N ALA A 183 13.12 -11.48 -16.79
CA ALA A 183 13.05 -12.56 -15.81
C ALA A 183 13.84 -12.16 -14.55
N PRO A 184 13.25 -11.37 -13.65
CA PRO A 184 13.95 -10.91 -12.46
C PRO A 184 14.30 -12.08 -11.54
N SER A 185 15.53 -12.09 -11.02
CA SER A 185 15.98 -13.07 -10.04
C SER A 185 16.05 -12.45 -8.66
N LEU A 186 15.36 -13.05 -7.68
CA LEU A 186 15.44 -12.64 -6.28
C LEU A 186 16.87 -12.65 -5.73
N LYS A 187 17.75 -13.51 -6.26
CA LYS A 187 19.16 -13.60 -5.86
C LYS A 187 19.99 -12.40 -6.30
N GLN A 188 19.51 -11.64 -7.29
CA GLN A 188 20.17 -10.43 -7.78
C GLN A 188 19.69 -9.18 -7.04
N LEU A 189 18.75 -9.30 -6.11
CA LEU A 189 18.26 -8.17 -5.33
C LEU A 189 19.12 -7.93 -4.09
N GLU A 190 19.57 -6.71 -3.94
CA GLU A 190 20.23 -6.21 -2.73
C GLU A 190 19.31 -5.21 -2.05
N TYR A 191 18.89 -5.50 -0.83
CA TYR A 191 17.96 -4.64 -0.08
C TYR A 191 18.65 -3.36 0.39
N LEU A 192 18.04 -2.21 0.08
CA LEU A 192 18.54 -0.89 0.44
C LEU A 192 17.74 -0.22 1.57
N GLY A 193 16.66 -0.84 2.04
CA GLY A 193 15.70 -0.24 2.99
C GLY A 193 14.43 0.26 2.32
N ALA A 194 13.36 0.46 3.11
CA ALA A 194 12.07 1.03 2.67
C ALA A 194 11.48 0.42 1.38
N GLY A 195 11.62 -0.90 1.20
CA GLY A 195 11.16 -1.60 -0.01
C GLY A 195 11.96 -1.32 -1.29
N LYS A 196 13.11 -0.64 -1.19
CA LYS A 196 14.00 -0.37 -2.32
C LYS A 196 15.06 -1.46 -2.47
N TYR A 197 15.40 -1.81 -3.71
CA TYR A 197 16.41 -2.81 -4.02
C TYR A 197 17.32 -2.37 -5.15
N LYS A 198 18.62 -2.69 -5.06
CA LYS A 198 19.53 -2.63 -6.21
C LYS A 198 19.52 -3.97 -6.94
N TYR A 199 19.44 -3.94 -8.26
CA TYR A 199 19.60 -5.14 -9.08
C TYR A 199 21.08 -5.35 -9.44
N ARG A 200 21.72 -6.31 -8.76
CA ARG A 200 23.15 -6.60 -8.86
C ARG A 200 23.58 -6.87 -10.30
N GLY A 201 24.68 -6.24 -10.69
CA GLY A 201 25.23 -6.34 -12.05
C GLY A 201 24.61 -5.37 -13.05
N THR A 202 23.71 -4.48 -12.60
CA THR A 202 23.11 -3.42 -13.41
C THR A 202 23.16 -2.08 -12.66
N GLU A 203 22.79 -1.01 -13.35
CA GLU A 203 22.55 0.32 -12.76
C GLU A 203 21.13 0.48 -12.19
N TYR A 204 20.29 -0.56 -12.28
CA TYR A 204 18.87 -0.46 -11.98
C TYR A 204 18.54 -0.58 -10.49
N PHE A 205 17.60 0.28 -10.08
CA PHE A 205 16.97 0.27 -8.77
C PHE A 205 15.50 -0.08 -8.93
N LEU A 206 15.01 -0.92 -8.02
CA LEU A 206 13.62 -1.31 -7.93
C LEU A 206 13.01 -0.58 -6.75
N GLU A 207 11.91 0.12 -7.00
CA GLU A 207 11.24 0.98 -6.03
C GLU A 207 9.71 0.77 -6.07
N PRO A 208 9.00 0.97 -4.95
CA PRO A 208 7.53 0.96 -4.94
C PRO A 208 6.92 2.03 -5.85
N LEU A 209 5.73 1.76 -6.42
CA LEU A 209 5.00 2.68 -7.33
C LEU A 209 4.29 3.87 -6.64
N GLY A 210 4.52 4.12 -5.35
CA GLY A 210 3.62 4.97 -4.54
C GLY A 210 3.93 6.48 -4.50
N ASP A 211 4.93 6.97 -5.23
CA ASP A 211 5.58 8.28 -5.04
C ASP A 211 5.21 9.33 -6.09
N MET A 212 4.26 9.05 -6.99
CA MET A 212 3.84 9.99 -8.04
C MET A 212 3.22 11.28 -7.50
N ALA A 213 2.63 11.23 -6.31
CA ALA A 213 2.10 12.41 -5.63
C ALA A 213 3.20 13.34 -5.09
N ASP A 214 4.42 12.85 -4.93
CA ASP A 214 5.56 13.62 -4.42
C ASP A 214 6.40 14.27 -5.54
N LEU A 215 6.08 13.97 -6.81
CA LEU A 215 6.82 14.47 -7.97
C LEU A 215 6.19 15.76 -8.53
N GLU A 216 7.05 16.69 -8.95
CA GLU A 216 6.63 17.86 -9.70
C GLU A 216 6.09 17.47 -11.09
N TYR A 217 5.36 18.37 -11.75
CA TYR A 217 4.75 18.08 -13.05
C TYR A 217 5.79 17.71 -14.13
N GLU A 218 6.92 18.41 -14.19
CA GLU A 218 7.98 18.14 -15.15
C GLU A 218 8.68 16.80 -14.92
N GLU A 219 8.68 16.32 -13.67
CA GLU A 219 9.23 15.02 -13.27
C GLU A 219 8.24 13.91 -13.62
N THR A 220 6.97 14.08 -13.23
CA THR A 220 5.85 13.19 -13.56
C THR A 220 5.79 12.91 -15.06
N ALA A 221 5.89 13.95 -15.90
CA ALA A 221 5.79 13.82 -17.36
C ALA A 221 6.93 12.98 -17.99
N LYS A 222 8.04 12.82 -17.28
CA LYS A 222 9.20 12.01 -17.69
C LYS A 222 9.23 10.65 -17.01
N GLU A 223 8.33 10.42 -16.06
CA GLU A 223 8.30 9.20 -15.29
C GLU A 223 7.95 8.01 -16.19
N SER A 224 8.78 6.99 -16.13
CA SER A 224 8.54 5.72 -16.78
C SER A 224 9.06 4.62 -15.87
N ARG A 225 8.24 3.62 -15.60
CA ARG A 225 8.60 2.48 -14.78
C ARG A 225 8.40 1.19 -15.52
N GLN A 226 9.46 0.40 -15.64
CA GLN A 226 9.29 -0.96 -16.06
C GLN A 226 8.65 -1.75 -14.92
N ILE A 227 7.45 -2.25 -15.18
CA ILE A 227 6.84 -3.28 -14.37
C ILE A 227 7.31 -4.61 -14.94
N LEU A 228 7.90 -5.40 -14.07
CA LEU A 228 8.34 -6.75 -14.39
C LEU A 228 7.07 -7.58 -14.57
N PHE A 229 6.84 -8.15 -15.75
CA PHE A 229 5.71 -9.02 -16.13
C PHE A 229 6.21 -10.31 -16.77
#